data_AF-A0A1J0ACM9-F1
#
_entry.id   AF-A0A1J0ACM9-F1
#
_cell.length_a   1.000
_cell.length_b   1.000
_cell.length_c   1.000
_cell.angle_alpha   90.00
_cell.angle_beta   90.00
_cell.angle_gamma   90.00
#
_symmetry.space_group_name_H-M   'P 1'
#
loop_
_entity.id
_entity.type
_entity.pdbx_description
1 polymer ?
#
loop_
_entity_poly.entity_id
_entity_poly.type
_entity_poly.pdbx_seq_one_letter_code
_entity_poly.pdbx_strand_id
1 'polypeptide(L)' 'MPRTKPPSDRVLTIRLPNEELVKLESYCAAKGRTKTDVLRELIRKLRNS' A
#
# COMPACT_ATOMS: atom_id res chain seq x y z
N MET A 1 18.73 -23.49 -12.55
CA MET A 1 18.48 -22.09 -12.09
C MET A 1 17.16 -22.07 -11.35
N PRO A 2 17.13 -21.81 -10.02
CA PRO A 2 15.88 -21.82 -9.28
C PRO A 2 14.99 -20.68 -9.79
N ARG A 3 13.79 -21.03 -10.23
CA ARG A 3 12.76 -20.09 -10.70
C ARG A 3 12.30 -19.30 -9.47
N THR A 4 12.85 -18.12 -9.25
CA THR A 4 12.35 -17.17 -8.24
C THR A 4 10.94 -16.79 -8.65
N LYS A 5 9.96 -17.41 -7.97
CA LYS A 5 8.53 -17.12 -8.08
C LYS A 5 8.35 -15.60 -7.94
N PRO A 6 7.78 -14.88 -8.93
CA PRO A 6 7.55 -13.46 -8.78
C PRO A 6 6.64 -13.25 -7.55
N PRO A 7 6.89 -12.21 -6.73
CA PRO A 7 6.20 -12.01 -5.47
C PRO A 7 4.74 -11.70 -5.75
N SER A 8 3.89 -12.73 -5.76
CA SER A 8 2.42 -12.69 -5.65
C SER A 8 1.79 -11.36 -6.06
N ASP A 9 1.51 -11.20 -7.35
CA ASP A 9 0.80 -10.07 -7.93
C ASP A 9 -0.70 -10.15 -7.61
N ARG A 10 -1.03 -10.15 -6.31
CA ARG A 10 -2.42 -10.13 -5.85
C ARG A 10 -2.89 -8.68 -5.84
N VAL A 11 -3.75 -8.35 -6.79
CA VAL A 11 -4.41 -7.05 -6.86
C VAL A 11 -5.35 -6.91 -5.67
N LEU A 12 -5.13 -5.87 -4.85
CA LEU A 12 -5.99 -5.53 -3.72
C LEU A 12 -6.90 -4.37 -4.14
N THR A 13 -8.17 -4.66 -4.37
CA THR A 13 -9.18 -3.62 -4.60
C THR A 13 -9.89 -3.34 -3.28
N ILE A 14 -9.69 -2.15 -2.73
CA ILE A 14 -10.34 -1.70 -1.49
C ILE A 14 -11.23 -0.50 -1.76
N ARG A 15 -12.42 -0.49 -1.16
CA ARG A 15 -13.32 0.65 -1.17
C ARG A 15 -13.01 1.48 0.07
N LEU A 16 -12.41 2.65 -0.15
CA LEU A 16 -12.21 3.64 0.90
C LEU A 16 -13.27 4.76 0.79
N PRO A 17 -13.75 5.30 1.92
CA PRO A 17 -14.52 6.53 1.93
C PRO A 17 -13.64 7.72 1.49
N ASN A 18 -14.27 8.75 0.92
CA ASN A 18 -13.58 9.90 0.32
C ASN A 18 -12.63 10.61 1.30
N GLU A 19 -13.01 10.73 2.58
CA GLU A 19 -12.15 11.35 3.60
C GLU A 19 -10.82 10.63 3.79
N GLU A 20 -10.85 9.29 3.83
CA GLU A 20 -9.64 8.48 3.96
C GLU A 20 -8.80 8.53 2.68
N LEU A 21 -9.45 8.63 1.53
CA LEU A 21 -8.79 8.77 0.23
C LEU A 21 -8.01 10.10 0.15
N VAL A 22 -8.61 11.21 0.61
CA VAL A 22 -7.95 12.53 0.70
C VAL A 22 -6.75 12.49 1.66
N LYS A 23 -6.89 11.85 2.82
CA LYS A 23 -5.76 11.66 3.74
C LYS A 23 -4.66 10.82 3.11
N LEU A 24 -5.01 9.75 2.40
CA LEU A 24 -4.05 8.88 1.73
C LEU A 24 -3.32 9.60 0.59
N GLU A 25 -4.02 10.39 -0.23
CA GLU A 25 -3.40 11.20 -1.29
C GLU A 25 -2.46 12.25 -0.73
N SER A 26 -2.89 12.95 0.32
CA SER A 26 -2.06 13.93 1.02
C SER A 26 -0.80 13.28 1.58
N TYR A 27 -0.93 12.08 2.15
CA TYR A 27 0.20 11.30 2.68
C TYR A 27 1.13 10.76 1.57
N CYS A 28 0.56 10.32 0.44
CA CYS A 28 1.29 9.92 -0.75
C CYS A 28 2.11 11.08 -1.33
N ALA A 29 1.50 12.26 -1.46
CA ALA A 29 2.14 13.47 -1.94
C ALA A 29 3.27 13.91 -1.01
N ALA A 30 3.04 13.89 0.30
CA ALA A 30 4.06 14.27 1.29
C ALA A 30 5.26 13.32 1.33
N LYS A 31 5.06 12.01 1.12
CA LYS A 31 6.14 11.02 1.14
C LYS A 31 6.76 10.72 -0.22
N GLY A 32 6.21 11.22 -1.33
CA GLY A 32 6.65 10.89 -2.68
C GLY A 32 6.55 9.38 -3.00
N ARG A 33 5.59 8.69 -2.37
CA ARG A 33 5.40 7.23 -2.49
C ARG A 33 4.08 6.92 -3.18
N THR A 34 4.05 5.82 -3.93
CA THR A 34 2.80 5.37 -4.57
C THR A 34 1.78 4.93 -3.53
N LYS A 35 0.49 5.03 -3.86
CA LYS A 35 -0.63 4.57 -3.01
C LYS A 35 -0.38 3.15 -2.50
N THR A 36 0.16 2.29 -3.36
CA THR A 36 0.53 0.90 -3.06
C THR A 36 1.65 0.79 -2.03
N ASP A 37 2.69 1.63 -2.11
CA ASP A 37 3.82 1.59 -1.17
C ASP A 37 3.41 2.11 0.22
N VAL A 38 2.60 3.18 0.26
CA VAL A 38 2.01 3.70 1.50
C VAL A 38 1.12 2.63 2.16
N LEU A 39 0.27 1.95 1.38
CA LEU A 39 -0.58 0.89 1.88
C LEU A 39 0.23 -0.31 2.40
N ARG A 40 1.30 -0.69 1.70
CA ARG A 40 2.23 -1.75 2.13
C ARG A 40 2.91 -1.40 3.45
N GLU A 41 3.35 -0.16 3.62
CA GLU A 41 3.94 0.31 4.88
C GLU A 41 2.92 0.34 6.02
N LEU A 42 1.68 0.76 5.77
CA LEU A 42 0.59 0.69 6.75
C LEU A 42 0.33 -0.74 7.20
N ILE A 43 0.24 -1.70 6.26
CA ILE A 43 0.06 -3.12 6.56
C ILE A 43 1.25 -3.68 7.36
N ARG A 44 2.48 -3.28 7.03
CA ARG A 44 3.68 -3.68 7.80
C ARG A 44 3.69 -3.12 9.21
N LYS A 45 3.24 -1.87 9.40
CA LYS A 45 3.08 -1.26 10.73
C LYS A 45 2.01 -1.96 11.57
N LEU A 46 0.90 -2.39 10.96
CA LEU A 46 -0.18 -3.10 11.65
C LEU A 46 0.24 -4.47 12.21
N ARG A 47 1.18 -5.18 11.55
CA ARG A 47 1.62 -6.51 11.97
C ARG A 47 2.69 -6.50 13.07
N ASN A 48 3.20 -5.33 13.45
CA ASN A 48 4.23 -5.20 14.48
C ASN A 48 3.68 -4.61 15.79
N SER A 49 2.37 -4.80 16.04
CA SER A 49 1.71 -4.46 17.30
C SER A 49 1.20 -5.70 18.03
#